data_AF-A0A2L2YF19-F1
#
_entry.id   AF-A0A2L2YF19-F1
#
_cell.length_a   1.000
_cell.length_b   1.000
_cell.length_c   1.000
_cell.angle_alpha   90.00
_cell.angle_beta   90.00
_cell.angle_gamma   90.00
#
_symmetry.space_group_name_H-M   'P 1'
#
loop_
_entity.id
_entity.type
_entity.pdbx_description
1 polymer ?
#
loop_
_entity_poly.entity_id
_entity_poly.type
_entity_poly.pdbx_seq_one_letter_code
_entity_poly.pdbx_strand_id
1 'polypeptide(L)'
;GKDLLSLTRSDLIDICGTANGIRLFNALHRKGYLTTYVRLPSQKAYSAIYLKSSKVHELFTKIKIFCGLPSDCSCEFYASGPGDTRVIVTDEVVSNMIQDSLFVIECIEAGTGDEQCYVYLKQVMY
;
A
#
# COMPACT_ATOMS: atom_id res chain seq x y z
N GLY A 1 -29.56 13.33 -15.69
CA GLY A 1 -28.62 13.95 -14.75
C GLY A 1 -27.23 13.41 -15.02
N LYS A 2 -26.16 14.18 -14.75
CA LYS A 2 -24.79 13.64 -14.74
C LYS A 2 -24.63 12.68 -13.56
N ASP A 3 -24.02 11.53 -13.78
CA ASP A 3 -23.63 10.63 -12.68
C ASP A 3 -22.59 11.32 -11.78
N LEU A 4 -22.66 11.07 -10.47
CA LEU A 4 -21.79 11.71 -9.47
C LEU A 4 -20.29 11.47 -9.76
N LEU A 5 -19.95 10.33 -10.36
CA LEU A 5 -18.58 9.95 -10.77
C LEU A 5 -18.11 10.64 -12.06
N SER A 6 -18.99 11.33 -12.78
CA SER A 6 -18.65 12.08 -13.99
C SER A 6 -18.32 13.55 -13.73
N LEU A 7 -18.46 14.00 -12.47
CA LEU A 7 -18.15 15.36 -12.07
C LEU A 7 -16.64 15.57 -12.03
N THR A 8 -16.20 16.63 -12.69
CA THR A 8 -14.81 17.05 -12.67
C THR A 8 -14.43 17.63 -11.31
N ARG A 9 -13.13 17.77 -11.06
CA ARG A 9 -12.64 18.45 -9.86
C ARG A 9 -13.18 19.88 -9.76
N SER A 10 -13.28 20.60 -10.89
CA SER A 10 -13.83 21.96 -10.92
C SER A 10 -15.32 21.96 -10.57
N ASP A 11 -16.11 21.04 -11.14
CA ASP A 11 -17.54 20.92 -10.81
C ASP A 11 -17.75 20.77 -9.29
N LEU A 12 -16.94 19.95 -8.62
CA LEU A 12 -17.03 19.74 -7.17
C LEU A 12 -16.51 20.93 -6.36
N ILE A 13 -15.51 21.66 -6.85
CA ILE A 13 -15.04 22.90 -6.22
C ILE A 13 -16.13 23.98 -6.28
N ASP A 14 -16.83 24.10 -7.41
CA ASP A 14 -17.90 25.08 -7.58
C ASP A 14 -19.11 24.77 -6.70
N ILE A 15 -19.41 23.48 -6.47
CA ILE A 15 -20.53 23.04 -5.62
C ILE A 15 -20.19 23.14 -4.12
N CYS A 16 -19.00 22.71 -3.71
CA CYS A 16 -18.66 22.49 -2.30
C CYS A 16 -17.67 23.52 -1.71
N GLY A 17 -17.13 24.41 -2.55
CA GLY A 17 -15.96 25.24 -2.24
C GLY A 17 -14.64 24.48 -2.38
N THR A 18 -13.53 25.21 -2.51
CA THR A 18 -12.22 24.66 -2.88
C THR A 18 -11.76 23.49 -2.00
N ALA A 19 -11.78 23.66 -0.67
CA ALA A 19 -11.28 22.63 0.24
C ALA A 19 -12.12 21.35 0.22
N ASN A 20 -13.45 21.49 0.31
CA ASN A 20 -14.36 20.33 0.34
C ASN A 20 -14.48 19.68 -1.04
N GLY A 21 -14.47 20.47 -2.12
CA GLY A 21 -14.54 19.96 -3.49
C GLY A 21 -13.34 19.09 -3.84
N ILE A 22 -12.13 19.49 -3.42
CA ILE A 22 -10.92 18.68 -3.59
C ILE A 22 -11.01 17.37 -2.79
N ARG A 23 -11.41 17.45 -1.52
CA ARG A 23 -11.54 16.26 -0.66
C ARG A 23 -12.59 15.29 -1.21
N LEU A 24 -13.73 15.80 -1.64
CA LEU A 24 -14.82 15.00 -2.20
C LEU A 24 -14.43 14.39 -3.55
N PHE A 25 -13.77 15.14 -4.43
CA PHE A 25 -13.26 14.62 -5.69
C PHE A 25 -12.33 13.42 -5.47
N ASN A 26 -11.36 13.55 -4.55
CA ASN A 26 -10.43 12.49 -4.21
C ASN A 26 -11.12 11.29 -3.56
N ALA A 27 -12.14 11.51 -2.73
CA ALA A 27 -12.91 10.43 -2.11
C ALA A 27 -13.72 9.64 -3.15
N LEU A 28 -14.34 10.33 -4.11
CA LEU A 28 -15.15 9.72 -5.17
C LEU A 28 -14.30 9.02 -6.23
N HIS A 29 -13.14 9.58 -6.56
CA HIS A 29 -12.25 9.08 -7.61
C HIS A 29 -11.10 8.23 -7.06
N ARG A 30 -11.16 7.84 -5.79
CA ARG A 30 -10.15 6.94 -5.21
C ARG A 30 -10.23 5.62 -5.97
N LYS A 31 -9.12 5.24 -6.61
CA LYS A 31 -9.04 3.94 -7.28
C LYS A 31 -9.23 2.84 -6.24
N GLY A 32 -10.20 1.95 -6.49
CA GLY A 32 -10.44 0.80 -5.62
C GLY A 32 -9.30 -0.22 -5.65
N TYR A 33 -8.44 -0.15 -6.68
CA TYR A 33 -7.31 -1.02 -6.90
C TYR A 33 -5.97 -0.27 -6.71
N LEU A 34 -4.93 -1.03 -6.34
CA LEU A 34 -3.55 -0.56 -6.24
C LEU A 34 -2.65 -1.50 -7.04
N THR A 35 -1.70 -0.96 -7.79
CA THR A 35 -0.54 -1.74 -8.28
C THR A 35 0.71 -1.21 -7.63
N THR A 36 1.54 -2.11 -7.11
CA THR A 36 2.84 -1.80 -6.57
C THR A 36 3.85 -2.83 -7.06
N TYR A 37 5.12 -2.48 -7.10
CA TYR A 37 6.18 -3.30 -7.62
C TYR A 37 7.14 -3.63 -6.48
N VAL A 38 7.41 -4.91 -6.29
CA VAL A 38 8.22 -5.37 -5.17
C VAL A 38 9.37 -6.25 -5.61
N ARG A 39 10.47 -6.24 -4.85
CA ARG A 39 11.58 -7.18 -5.02
C ARG A 39 12.19 -7.56 -3.68
N LEU A 40 12.82 -8.73 -3.60
CA LEU A 40 13.73 -9.05 -2.51
C LEU A 40 15.10 -8.38 -2.72
N PRO A 41 15.91 -8.13 -1.68
CA PRO A 41 17.25 -7.54 -1.79
C PRO A 41 18.17 -8.28 -2.77
N SER A 42 18.05 -9.60 -2.85
CA SER A 42 18.81 -10.47 -3.76
C SER A 42 18.38 -10.37 -5.22
N GLN A 43 17.20 -9.83 -5.50
CA GLN A 43 16.63 -9.72 -6.83
C GLN A 43 16.97 -8.37 -7.47
N LYS A 44 17.21 -8.39 -8.80
CA LYS A 44 17.48 -7.19 -9.60
C LYS A 44 16.24 -6.63 -10.31
N ALA A 45 15.21 -7.45 -10.47
CA ALA A 45 13.96 -7.09 -11.13
C ALA A 45 12.82 -7.02 -10.11
N TYR A 46 11.79 -6.23 -10.43
CA TYR A 46 10.59 -6.09 -9.62
C TYR A 46 9.44 -6.93 -10.19
N SER A 47 8.63 -7.48 -9.30
CA SER A 47 7.38 -8.17 -9.61
C SER A 47 6.18 -7.30 -9.24
N ALA A 48 5.15 -7.28 -10.07
CA ALA A 48 3.93 -6.54 -9.79
C ALA A 48 3.06 -7.27 -8.74
N ILE A 49 2.60 -6.53 -7.74
CA ILE A 49 1.55 -6.91 -6.81
C ILE A 49 0.34 -6.01 -7.07
N TYR A 50 -0.75 -6.65 -7.50
CA TYR A 50 -2.03 -6.02 -7.72
C TYR A 50 -2.98 -6.27 -6.55
N LEU A 51 -3.53 -5.22 -5.96
CA LEU A 51 -4.58 -5.26 -4.95
C LEU A 51 -5.91 -4.84 -5.59
N LYS A 52 -6.94 -5.66 -5.45
CA LYS A 52 -8.32 -5.34 -5.87
C LYS A 52 -9.05 -4.44 -4.89
N SER A 53 -8.68 -4.55 -3.62
CA SER A 53 -9.18 -3.76 -2.52
C SER A 53 -7.95 -3.25 -1.78
N SER A 54 -7.80 -1.93 -1.65
CA SER A 54 -6.66 -1.31 -0.94
C SER A 54 -6.74 -1.57 0.57
N LYS A 55 -6.58 -2.85 0.95
CA LYS A 55 -6.82 -3.44 2.25
C LYS A 55 -5.59 -4.24 2.67
N VAL A 56 -5.30 -4.14 3.96
CA VAL A 56 -4.08 -4.70 4.56
C VAL A 56 -4.00 -6.21 4.41
N HIS A 57 -5.12 -6.91 4.57
CA HIS A 57 -5.19 -8.36 4.44
C HIS A 57 -4.78 -8.86 3.04
N GLU A 58 -5.23 -8.18 1.97
CA GLU A 58 -4.89 -8.56 0.61
C GLU A 58 -3.40 -8.33 0.33
N LEU A 59 -2.88 -7.19 0.78
CA LEU A 59 -1.45 -6.87 0.68
C LEU A 59 -0.60 -7.93 1.41
N PHE A 60 -0.91 -8.20 2.68
CA PHE A 60 -0.14 -9.14 3.50
C PHE A 60 -0.11 -10.53 2.89
N THR A 61 -1.27 -11.01 2.43
CA THR A 61 -1.37 -12.33 1.78
C THR A 61 -0.48 -12.42 0.55
N LYS A 62 -0.52 -11.41 -0.33
CA LYS A 62 0.28 -11.40 -1.56
C LYS A 62 1.77 -11.25 -1.28
N ILE A 63 2.15 -10.45 -0.28
CA ILE A 63 3.55 -10.29 0.11
C ILE A 63 4.09 -11.58 0.76
N LYS A 64 3.31 -12.24 1.64
CA LYS A 64 3.70 -13.54 2.22
C LYS A 64 3.97 -14.57 1.13
N ILE A 65 3.06 -14.70 0.17
CA ILE A 65 3.23 -15.60 -0.99
C ILE A 65 4.50 -15.21 -1.77
N PHE A 66 4.70 -13.92 -2.05
CA PHE A 66 5.87 -13.43 -2.77
C PHE A 66 7.20 -13.76 -2.05
N CYS A 67 7.21 -13.68 -0.72
CA CYS A 67 8.38 -13.97 0.10
C CYS A 67 8.56 -15.46 0.43
N GLY A 68 7.60 -16.32 0.06
CA GLY A 68 7.60 -17.73 0.43
C GLY A 68 7.34 -17.99 1.92
N LEU A 69 6.66 -17.07 2.60
CA LEU A 69 6.33 -17.18 4.02
C LEU A 69 5.10 -18.07 4.25
N PRO A 70 5.03 -18.85 5.35
CA PRO A 70 3.85 -19.62 5.71
C PRO A 70 2.62 -18.71 5.90
N SER A 71 1.45 -19.18 5.45
CA SER A 71 0.21 -18.41 5.55
C SER A 71 -0.22 -18.15 6.99
N ASP A 72 0.05 -19.10 7.87
CA ASP A 72 -0.25 -19.16 9.31
C ASP A 72 0.79 -18.45 10.20
N CYS A 73 1.95 -18.09 9.65
CA CYS A 73 2.97 -17.37 10.42
C CYS A 73 2.45 -15.97 10.86
N SER A 74 2.64 -15.66 12.15
CA SER A 74 2.35 -14.33 12.69
C SER A 74 3.45 -13.37 12.24
N CYS A 75 3.19 -12.64 11.15
CA CYS A 75 4.13 -11.64 10.64
C CYS A 75 3.59 -10.23 10.79
N GLU A 76 4.40 -9.36 11.38
CA GLU A 76 4.13 -7.93 11.40
C GLU A 76 4.74 -7.25 10.18
N PHE A 77 4.01 -6.28 9.64
CA PHE A 77 4.39 -5.57 8.45
C PHE A 77 4.64 -4.10 8.77
N TYR A 78 5.78 -3.63 8.29
CA TYR A 78 6.22 -2.25 8.43
C TYR A 78 6.50 -1.67 7.05
N ALA A 79 6.23 -0.38 6.87
CA ALA A 79 6.62 0.37 5.69
C ALA A 79 7.56 1.51 6.09
N SER A 80 8.40 1.95 5.16
CA SER A 80 9.28 3.10 5.36
C SER A 80 8.47 4.40 5.46
N GLY A 81 8.58 5.07 6.60
CA GLY A 81 8.06 6.42 6.82
C GLY A 81 9.13 7.51 6.67
N PRO A 82 8.80 8.75 7.05
CA PRO A 82 9.76 9.85 7.07
C PRO A 82 11.00 9.52 7.90
N GLY A 83 12.18 9.83 7.37
CA GLY A 83 13.45 9.55 8.05
C GLY A 83 13.73 8.06 8.32
N ASP A 84 13.21 7.15 7.47
CA ASP A 84 13.33 5.68 7.63
C ASP A 84 12.68 5.14 8.92
N THR A 85 11.68 5.86 9.45
CA THR A 85 10.88 5.40 10.59
C THR A 85 10.00 4.21 10.18
N ARG A 86 9.92 3.17 11.02
CA ARG A 86 9.04 2.02 10.78
C ARG A 86 7.57 2.39 11.05
N VAL A 87 6.74 2.39 10.01
CA VAL A 87 5.30 2.65 10.11
C VAL A 87 4.55 1.32 10.03
N ILE A 88 3.70 1.03 11.02
CA ILE A 88 2.84 -0.17 11.00
C ILE A 88 1.90 -0.07 9.80
N VAL A 89 1.83 -1.13 8.99
CA VAL A 89 0.97 -1.15 7.82
C VAL A 89 -0.47 -1.44 8.22
N THR A 90 -1.35 -0.45 8.05
CA THR A 90 -2.80 -0.54 8.26
C THR A 90 -3.56 -0.37 6.95
N ASP A 91 -4.89 -0.60 6.97
CA ASP A 91 -5.76 -0.28 5.83
C ASP A 91 -5.57 1.16 5.33
N GLU A 92 -5.42 2.11 6.25
CA GLU A 92 -5.21 3.51 5.91
C GLU A 92 -3.87 3.72 5.20
N VAL A 93 -2.79 3.09 5.68
CA VAL A 93 -1.48 3.13 5.03
C VAL A 93 -1.55 2.53 3.63
N VAL A 94 -2.12 1.33 3.47
CA VAL A 94 -2.27 0.68 2.16
C VAL A 94 -3.10 1.55 1.21
N SER A 95 -4.15 2.17 1.71
CA SER A 95 -5.02 3.03 0.90
C SER A 95 -4.35 4.33 0.44
N ASN A 96 -3.29 4.76 1.12
CA ASN A 96 -2.49 5.94 0.78
C ASN A 96 -1.19 5.60 0.05
N MET A 97 -0.91 4.32 -0.21
CA MET A 97 0.22 3.94 -1.05
C MET A 97 0.06 4.50 -2.46
N ILE A 98 1.18 4.96 -3.02
CA ILE A 98 1.21 5.54 -4.36
C ILE A 98 1.08 4.43 -5.39
N GLN A 99 0.25 4.65 -6.40
CA GLN A 99 0.14 3.76 -7.56
C GLN A 99 1.50 3.62 -8.24
N ASP A 100 1.85 2.39 -8.62
CA ASP A 100 3.10 2.02 -9.29
C ASP A 100 4.37 2.31 -8.45
N SER A 101 4.21 2.41 -7.12
CA SER A 101 5.32 2.52 -6.16
C SER A 101 6.25 1.31 -6.19
N LEU A 102 7.52 1.52 -5.88
CA LEU A 102 8.56 0.49 -5.79
C LEU A 102 8.92 0.22 -4.33
N PHE A 103 8.96 -1.05 -3.94
CA PHE A 103 9.43 -1.49 -2.62
C PHE A 103 10.51 -2.57 -2.71
N VAL A 104 11.52 -2.47 -1.86
CA VAL A 104 12.40 -3.58 -1.51
C VAL A 104 11.86 -4.21 -0.24
N ILE A 105 11.63 -5.52 -0.25
CA ILE A 105 11.06 -6.25 0.88
C ILE A 105 12.17 -6.94 1.66
N GLU A 106 12.32 -6.57 2.92
CA GLU A 106 13.23 -7.25 3.85
C GLU A 106 12.41 -8.12 4.81
N CYS A 107 12.70 -9.44 4.81
CA CYS A 107 12.13 -10.38 5.77
C CYS A 107 13.16 -10.61 6.89
N ILE A 108 12.74 -10.45 8.13
CA ILE A 108 13.61 -10.59 9.31
C ILE A 108 12.99 -11.67 10.21
N GLU A 109 13.75 -12.73 10.48
CA GLU A 109 13.36 -13.77 11.44
C GLU A 109 13.68 -13.30 12.87
N ALA A 110 12.71 -13.42 13.80
CA ALA A 110 12.99 -13.16 15.21
C ALA A 110 13.83 -14.30 15.79
N GLY A 111 15.06 -13.99 16.20
CA GLY A 111 16.08 -14.98 16.58
C GLY A 111 15.83 -15.80 17.86
N THR A 112 14.62 -15.83 18.42
CA THR A 112 14.33 -16.61 19.64
C THR A 112 12.90 -17.12 19.71
N GLY A 113 12.72 -18.42 19.49
CA GLY A 113 11.73 -19.26 20.17
C GLY A 113 10.26 -19.19 19.74
N ASP A 114 9.80 -18.06 19.22
CA ASP A 114 8.45 -17.93 18.66
C ASP A 114 8.56 -17.50 17.19
N GLU A 115 7.76 -18.13 16.33
CA GLU A 115 7.68 -17.98 14.87
C GLU A 115 7.21 -16.58 14.41
N GLN A 116 7.78 -15.52 14.96
CA GLN A 116 7.47 -14.15 14.61
C GLN A 116 8.43 -13.69 13.51
N CYS A 117 7.87 -13.42 12.34
CA CYS A 117 8.58 -12.86 11.21
C CYS A 117 8.23 -11.39 11.04
N TYR A 118 9.19 -10.55 10.67
CA TYR A 118 8.92 -9.15 10.33
C TYR A 118 9.12 -8.94 8.84
N VAL A 119 8.20 -8.21 8.21
CA VAL A 119 8.31 -7.82 6.81
C VAL A 119 8.40 -6.30 6.73
N TYR A 120 9.50 -5.79 6.18
CA TYR A 120 9.71 -4.36 5.98
C TYR A 120 9.65 -4.00 4.51
N LEU A 121 8.71 -3.12 4.15
CA LEU A 121 8.54 -2.55 2.81
C LEU A 121 9.31 -1.23 2.73
N LYS A 122 10.54 -1.30 2.24
CA LYS A 122 11.37 -0.12 2.03
C LYS A 122 11.06 0.52 0.68
N GLN A 123 10.41 1.69 0.71
CA GLN A 123 10.06 2.42 -0.50
C GLN A 123 11.32 2.97 -1.18
N VAL A 124 11.43 2.75 -2.49
CA VAL A 124 12.46 3.35 -3.31
C VAL A 124 11.92 4.67 -3.85
N MET A 125 12.55 5.78 -3.45
CA MET A 125 12.28 7.10 -4.03
C MET A 125 13.13 7.27 -5.29
N TYR A 126 12.52 7.85 -6.32
CA TYR A 126 13.24 8.37 -7.48
C TYR A 126 13.83 9.74 -7.19
#